data_AF-A0A946Y7A8-F1
#
_entry.id   AF-A0A946Y7A8-F1
#
_cell.length_a   1.000
_cell.length_b   1.000
_cell.length_c   1.000
_cell.angle_alpha   90.00
_cell.angle_beta   90.00
_cell.angle_gamma   90.00
#
_symmetry.space_group_name_H-M   'P 1'
#
loop_
_entity.id
_entity.type
_entity.pdbx_description
1 polymer ?
#
loop_
_entity_poly.entity_id
_entity_poly.type
_entity_poly.pdbx_seq_one_letter_code
_entity_poly.pdbx_strand_id
1 'polypeptide(L)'
;MYSQISVSGEDAQSFLQGQLTQDLDLVTSGHSPLAGWCTPQGRVVAVMRLLLLPGGFGLVMPTAIVHDVIDGLSIYKLRARVSLKPSGERWRAQAIA
;
A
#
# COMPACT_ATOMS: atom_id res chain seq x y z
N MET A 1 13.90 8.38 -4.73
CA MET A 1 12.60 9.09 -4.84
C MET A 1 11.52 8.17 -4.30
N TYR A 2 10.50 8.72 -3.64
CA TYR A 2 9.35 7.97 -3.12
C TYR A 2 8.09 8.29 -3.93
N SER A 3 7.25 7.28 -4.11
CA SER A 3 5.95 7.38 -4.77
C SER A 3 4.93 6.51 -4.03
N GLN A 4 3.68 6.60 -4.44
CA GLN A 4 2.56 5.96 -3.77
C GLN A 4 1.84 4.98 -4.70
N ILE A 5 1.31 3.89 -4.14
CA ILE A 5 0.21 3.12 -4.73
C ILE A 5 -1.09 3.59 -4.07
N SER A 6 -2.06 4.03 -4.87
CA SER A 6 -3.43 4.27 -4.42
C SER A 6 -4.22 2.97 -4.48
N VAL A 7 -4.78 2.59 -3.33
CA VAL A 7 -5.62 1.42 -3.14
C VAL A 7 -7.03 1.88 -2.84
N SER A 8 -8.01 1.44 -3.62
CA SER A 8 -9.41 1.90 -3.49
C SER A 8 -10.40 0.80 -3.86
N GLY A 9 -11.66 0.95 -3.48
CA GLY A 9 -12.73 -0.02 -3.71
C GLY A 9 -13.32 -0.58 -2.42
N GLU A 10 -14.46 -1.25 -2.53
CA GLU A 10 -15.24 -1.74 -1.37
C GLU A 10 -14.44 -2.69 -0.49
N ASP A 11 -13.55 -3.49 -1.08
CA ASP A 11 -12.78 -4.52 -0.37
C ASP A 11 -11.34 -4.04 -0.05
N ALA A 12 -11.02 -2.75 -0.20
CA ALA A 12 -9.64 -2.26 -0.07
C ALA A 12 -9.03 -2.53 1.30
N GLN A 13 -9.78 -2.28 2.39
CA GLN A 13 -9.29 -2.49 3.74
C GLN A 13 -9.09 -3.97 4.05
N SER A 14 -10.11 -4.80 3.81
CA SER A 14 -10.05 -6.25 4.07
C SER A 14 -8.97 -6.93 3.22
N PHE A 15 -8.81 -6.50 1.97
CA PHE A 15 -7.71 -6.91 1.10
C PHE A 15 -6.35 -6.58 1.74
N LEU A 16 -6.10 -5.33 2.10
CA LEU A 16 -4.82 -4.92 2.68
C LEU A 16 -4.54 -5.58 4.04
N GLN A 17 -5.55 -5.77 4.89
CA GLN A 17 -5.43 -6.49 6.17
C GLN A 17 -4.90 -7.92 5.95
N GLY A 18 -5.30 -8.58 4.86
CA GLY A 18 -4.83 -9.92 4.53
C GLY A 18 -3.44 -9.98 3.89
N GLN A 19 -2.89 -8.85 3.44
CA GLN A 19 -1.60 -8.80 2.75
C GLN A 19 -0.49 -8.17 3.60
N LEU A 20 -0.83 -7.23 4.47
CA LEU A 20 0.13 -6.41 5.19
C LEU A 20 0.26 -6.85 6.66
N THR A 21 1.44 -6.64 7.23
CA THR A 21 1.71 -6.98 8.65
C THR A 21 1.10 -6.01 9.65
N GLN A 22 0.40 -4.97 9.19
CA GLN A 22 -0.11 -3.87 10.02
C GLN A 22 -1.63 -4.00 10.17
N ASP A 23 -2.14 -3.54 11.31
CA ASP A 23 -3.58 -3.40 11.51
C ASP A 23 -4.09 -2.14 10.79
N LEU A 24 -4.91 -2.32 9.76
CA LEU A 24 -5.42 -1.21 8.95
C LEU A 24 -6.45 -0.36 9.71
N ASP A 25 -7.09 -0.89 10.76
CA ASP A 25 -8.00 -0.12 11.62
C ASP A 25 -7.28 1.01 12.38
N LEU A 26 -5.96 0.89 12.57
CA LEU A 26 -5.15 1.93 13.19
C LEU A 26 -4.77 3.06 12.23
N VAL A 27 -4.97 2.90 10.92
CA VAL A 27 -4.60 3.90 9.93
C VAL A 27 -5.65 5.00 9.89
N THR A 28 -5.28 6.18 10.37
CA THR A 28 -6.17 7.36 10.42
C THR A 28 -5.49 8.56 9.76
N SER A 29 -6.21 9.68 9.62
CA SER A 29 -5.61 10.94 9.16
C SER A 29 -4.50 11.44 10.10
N GLY A 30 -4.54 11.07 11.39
CA GLY A 30 -3.52 11.42 12.38
C GLY A 30 -2.50 10.32 12.65
N HIS A 31 -2.70 9.10 12.11
CA HIS A 31 -1.83 7.97 12.37
C HIS A 31 -1.50 7.22 11.07
N SER A 32 -0.23 7.33 10.67
CA SER A 32 0.30 6.78 9.43
C SER A 32 1.39 5.75 9.74
N PRO A 33 1.04 4.51 10.14
CA PRO A 33 2.01 3.51 10.53
C PRO A 33 2.81 2.94 9.34
N LEU A 34 3.89 2.25 9.64
CA LEU A 34 4.60 1.41 8.68
C LEU A 34 3.96 0.03 8.59
N ALA A 35 4.08 -0.60 7.43
CA ALA A 35 3.67 -1.97 7.18
C ALA A 35 4.71 -2.70 6.33
N GLY A 36 4.86 -4.00 6.57
CA GLY A 36 5.58 -4.91 5.69
C GLY A 36 4.60 -5.64 4.77
N TRP A 37 5.02 -5.89 3.54
CA TRP A 37 4.43 -6.91 2.67
C TRP A 37 5.45 -8.03 2.51
N CYS A 38 5.01 -9.26 2.77
CA CYS A 38 5.88 -10.42 2.89
C CYS A 38 5.49 -11.52 1.89
N THR A 39 6.46 -12.37 1.54
CA THR A 39 6.15 -13.64 0.89
C THR A 39 5.40 -14.57 1.85
N PRO A 40 4.76 -15.64 1.35
CA PRO A 40 4.11 -16.65 2.22
C PRO A 40 5.07 -17.30 3.23
N GLN A 41 6.38 -17.29 2.97
CA GLN A 41 7.42 -17.80 3.88
C GLN A 41 7.89 -16.75 4.90
N GLY A 42 7.24 -15.58 4.97
CA GLY A 42 7.56 -14.52 5.92
C GLY A 42 8.74 -13.63 5.54
N ARG A 43 9.26 -13.72 4.30
CA ARG A 43 10.35 -12.84 3.86
C ARG A 43 9.79 -11.48 3.47
N VAL A 44 10.37 -10.40 4.00
CA VAL A 44 9.95 -9.03 3.67
C VAL A 44 10.30 -8.74 2.21
N VAL A 45 9.29 -8.35 1.43
CA VAL A 45 9.41 -7.91 0.03
C VAL A 45 9.45 -6.39 -0.02
N ALA A 46 8.59 -5.72 0.74
CA ALA A 46 8.52 -4.27 0.78
C ALA A 46 8.16 -3.77 2.18
N VAL A 47 8.71 -2.61 2.53
CA VAL A 47 8.28 -1.81 3.69
C VAL A 47 7.71 -0.51 3.15
N MET A 48 6.53 -0.13 3.66
CA MET A 48 5.78 1.02 3.16
C MET A 48 5.12 1.78 4.30
N ARG A 49 4.87 3.07 4.08
CA ARG A 49 4.05 3.90 4.97
C ARG A 49 2.62 3.92 4.48
N LEU A 50 1.68 3.70 5.40
CA LEU A 50 0.25 3.70 5.10
C LEU A 50 -0.34 5.09 5.31
N LEU A 51 -1.13 5.55 4.35
CA LEU A 51 -1.88 6.80 4.41
C LEU A 51 -3.37 6.49 4.27
N LEU A 52 -4.21 7.13 5.09
CA LEU A 52 -5.64 7.17 4.81
C LEU A 52 -5.91 8.22 3.72
N LEU A 53 -6.61 7.81 2.66
CA LEU A 53 -6.98 8.68 1.54
C LEU A 53 -8.50 8.68 1.34
N PRO A 54 -9.05 9.70 0.66
CA PRO A 54 -10.44 9.64 0.22
C PRO A 54 -10.67 8.39 -0.66
N GLY A 55 -11.55 7.51 -0.21
CA GLY A 55 -11.91 6.28 -0.94
C GLY A 55 -10.92 5.11 -0.81
N GLY A 56 -9.97 5.17 0.13
CA GLY A 56 -9.12 4.02 0.46
C GLY A 56 -7.79 4.40 1.12
N PHE A 57 -6.70 3.83 0.61
CA PHE A 57 -5.38 3.91 1.24
C PHE A 57 -4.27 4.30 0.25
N GLY A 58 -3.24 4.95 0.74
CA GLY A 58 -1.98 5.20 0.04
C GLY A 58 -0.86 4.35 0.63
N LEU A 59 -0.10 3.67 -0.22
CA LEU A 59 1.09 2.91 0.17
C LEU A 59 2.34 3.64 -0.34
N VAL A 60 3.05 4.34 0.53
CA VAL A 60 4.25 5.12 0.16
C VAL A 60 5.50 4.27 0.31
N MET A 61 6.29 4.18 -0.76
CA MET A 61 7.49 3.34 -0.83
C MET A 61 8.49 3.88 -1.86
N PRO A 62 9.73 3.36 -1.92
CA PRO A 62 10.68 3.72 -2.96
C PRO A 62 10.09 3.48 -4.35
N THR A 63 10.26 4.44 -5.26
CA THR A 63 9.66 4.35 -6.60
C THR A 63 10.10 3.12 -7.39
N ALA A 64 11.32 2.63 -7.14
CA ALA A 64 11.88 1.47 -7.82
C ALA A 64 11.07 0.19 -7.64
N ILE A 65 10.28 0.05 -6.57
CA ILE A 65 9.57 -1.19 -6.24
C ILE A 65 8.05 -1.11 -6.46
N VAL A 66 7.53 0.04 -6.92
CA VAL A 66 6.08 0.26 -7.02
C VAL A 66 5.40 -0.74 -7.95
N HIS A 67 5.98 -0.97 -9.14
CA HIS A 67 5.38 -1.90 -10.10
C HIS A 67 5.44 -3.35 -9.61
N ASP A 68 6.56 -3.78 -9.05
CA ASP A 68 6.72 -5.12 -8.46
C ASP A 68 5.70 -5.38 -7.35
N VAL A 69 5.45 -4.39 -6.49
CA VAL A 69 4.45 -4.49 -5.42
C VAL A 69 3.03 -4.52 -5.99
N ILE A 70 2.72 -3.72 -7.02
CA ILE A 70 1.40 -3.78 -7.68
C ILE A 70 1.17 -5.16 -8.29
N ASP A 71 2.14 -5.68 -9.03
CA ASP A 71 2.02 -6.96 -9.72
C ASP A 71 1.86 -8.10 -8.72
N GLY A 72 2.68 -8.11 -7.67
CA GLY A 72 2.60 -9.11 -6.63
C GLY A 72 1.32 -9.05 -5.80
N LEU A 73 0.85 -7.86 -5.42
CA LEU A 73 -0.45 -7.71 -4.75
C LEU A 73 -1.61 -8.10 -5.67
N SER A 74 -1.48 -7.85 -6.98
CA SER A 74 -2.55 -8.16 -7.95
C SER A 74 -2.85 -9.65 -8.07
N ILE A 75 -1.89 -10.52 -7.74
CA ILE A 75 -2.11 -11.99 -7.68
C ILE A 75 -3.19 -12.34 -6.64
N TYR A 76 -3.28 -11.58 -5.55
CA TYR A 76 -4.20 -11.82 -4.45
C TYR A 76 -5.58 -11.16 -4.64
N LYS A 77 -5.82 -10.47 -5.76
CA LYS A 77 -7.09 -9.73 -6.00
C LYS A 77 -8.30 -10.61 -6.29
N LEU A 78 -8.17 -11.94 -6.38
CA LEU A 78 -9.23 -12.80 -6.89
C LEU A 78 -10.58 -12.51 -6.20
N ARG A 79 -11.53 -11.95 -6.96
CA ARG A 79 -12.87 -11.49 -6.54
C ARG A 79 -12.93 -10.30 -5.59
N ALA A 80 -11.82 -9.77 -5.12
CA ALA A 80 -11.79 -8.54 -4.33
C ALA A 80 -12.07 -7.33 -5.24
N ARG A 81 -13.05 -6.51 -4.87
CA ARG A 81 -13.37 -5.24 -5.52
C ARG A 81 -12.36 -4.17 -5.09
N VAL A 82 -11.13 -4.29 -5.59
CA VAL A 82 -10.01 -3.41 -5.25
C VAL A 82 -9.20 -2.97 -6.48
N SER A 83 -8.94 -1.66 -6.57
CA SER A 83 -8.07 -1.05 -7.56
C SER A 83 -6.70 -0.72 -6.94
N LEU A 84 -5.63 -1.03 -7.67
CA LEU A 84 -4.25 -0.68 -7.31
C LEU A 84 -3.72 0.16 -8.45
N LYS A 85 -3.34 1.41 -8.19
CA LYS A 85 -2.81 2.31 -9.22
C LYS A 85 -1.59 3.06 -8.69
N PRO A 86 -0.52 3.22 -9.48
CA PRO A 86 0.54 4.14 -9.10
C PRO A 86 -0.04 5.57 -9.05
N SER A 87 0.41 6.40 -8.11
CA SER A 87 -0.05 7.78 -7.95
C SER A 87 0.33 8.70 -9.11
N GLY A 88 1.13 8.21 -10.06
CA GLY A 88 1.70 8.98 -11.16
C GLY A 88 2.63 10.10 -10.68
N GLU A 89 3.01 10.99 -11.60
CA GLU A 89 3.90 12.13 -11.32
C GLU A 89 3.24 13.24 -10.47
N ARG A 90 1.92 13.13 -10.23
CA ARG A 90 1.13 14.13 -9.50
C ARG A 90 1.54 14.26 -8.03
N TRP A 91 2.18 13.25 -7.45
CA TRP A 91 2.58 13.22 -6.06
C TRP A 91 4.07 12.86 -5.94
N ARG A 92 4.82 13.69 -5.22
CA ARG A 92 6.22 13.43 -4.85
C ARG A 92 6.35 13.45 -3.34
N ALA A 93 6.74 12.32 -2.76
CA ALA A 93 7.10 12.26 -1.35
C ALA A 93 8.61 12.53 -1.20
N GLN A 94 8.97 13.44 -0.29
CA GLN A 94 10.35 13.76 0.07
C GLN A 94 10.50 13.52 1.57
N ALA A 95 11.59 12.86 1.95
CA ALA A 95 12.01 12.82 3.35
C ALA A 95 12.77 14.11 3.64
N ILE A 96 12.40 14.81 4.71
CA ILE A 96 13.11 15.97 5.22
C ILE A 96 13.85 15.48 6.47
N ALA A 97 15.17 15.70 6.49
CA ALA A 97 16.03 15.38 7.63
C ALA A 97 16.10 16.56 8.60
#